data_AF-A0A6B3DK12-F1
#
_entry.id   AF-A0A6B3DK12-F1
#
_cell.length_a   1.000
_cell.length_b   1.000
_cell.length_c   1.000
_cell.angle_alpha   90.00
_cell.angle_beta   90.00
_cell.angle_gamma   90.00
#
_symmetry.space_group_name_H-M   'P 1'
#
loop_
_entity.id
_entity.type
_entity.pdbx_description
1 polymer ?
#
loop_
_entity_poly.entity_id
_entity_poly.type
_entity_poly.pdbx_seq_one_letter_code
_entity_poly.pdbx_strand_id
1 'polypeptide(L)'
;MTQQGVRWTADQVLALAPDDASRKAGSKLATAGPWSAAGSSDEGAVWGLCKGSGKKPYQTVVDLGDAAGAAYKCSCPSRKFPCKHALGLLLLWAGDEAAVPAGQEAPDWA
;
A
#
# COMPACT_ATOMS: atom_id res chain seq x y z
N MET A 1 -6.88 6.49 23.18
CA MET A 1 -5.51 6.86 22.76
C MET A 1 -5.18 5.93 21.60
N THR A 2 -5.51 6.34 20.37
CA THR A 2 -5.19 5.56 19.17
C THR A 2 -3.67 5.51 19.04
N GLN A 3 -3.11 4.30 19.01
CA GLN A 3 -1.68 4.09 18.85
C GLN A 3 -1.27 4.72 17.52
N GLN A 4 -0.41 5.73 17.60
CA GLN A 4 0.26 6.31 16.44
C GLN A 4 0.92 5.17 15.68
N GLY A 5 0.42 4.88 14.47
CA GLY A 5 0.87 3.79 13.64
C GLY A 5 2.30 4.06 13.17
N VAL A 6 3.28 3.57 13.93
CA VAL A 6 4.68 3.56 13.53
C VAL A 6 4.77 2.89 12.16
N ARG A 7 5.47 3.53 11.21
CA ARG A 7 5.70 2.96 9.89
C ARG A 7 6.28 1.56 10.03
N TRP A 8 5.72 0.62 9.30
CA TRP A 8 6.24 -0.74 9.28
C TRP A 8 7.61 -0.76 8.62
N THR A 9 8.45 -1.69 9.05
CA THR A 9 9.70 -2.00 8.37
C THR A 9 9.44 -2.71 7.04
N ALA A 10 10.37 -2.60 6.09
CA ALA A 10 10.28 -3.32 4.84
C ALA A 10 10.15 -4.85 5.06
N ASP A 11 10.86 -5.41 6.04
CA ASP A 11 10.78 -6.85 6.35
C ASP A 11 9.40 -7.27 6.85
N GLN A 12 8.75 -6.47 7.71
CA GLN A 12 7.36 -6.70 8.13
C GLN A 12 6.42 -6.72 6.92
N VAL A 13 6.59 -5.79 5.98
CA VAL A 13 5.76 -5.76 4.76
C VAL A 13 6.03 -6.98 3.87
N LEU A 14 7.30 -7.35 3.67
CA LEU A 14 7.66 -8.50 2.82
C LEU A 14 7.17 -9.83 3.41
N ALA A 15 7.06 -9.94 4.73
CA ALA A 15 6.49 -11.12 5.40
C ALA A 15 5.01 -11.37 5.05
N LEU A 16 4.28 -10.34 4.60
CA LEU A 16 2.88 -10.45 4.17
C LEU A 16 2.72 -11.05 2.78
N ALA A 17 3.80 -11.13 1.99
CA ALA A 17 3.70 -11.59 0.61
C ALA A 17 3.21 -13.05 0.54
N PRO A 18 2.17 -13.36 -0.25
CA PRO A 18 1.60 -14.71 -0.31
C PRO A 18 2.52 -15.71 -1.03
N ASP A 19 3.51 -15.21 -1.77
CA ASP A 19 4.55 -15.99 -2.43
C ASP A 19 5.72 -15.08 -2.88
N ASP A 20 6.84 -15.70 -3.25
CA ASP A 20 8.04 -15.01 -3.70
C ASP A 20 7.85 -14.19 -4.98
N ALA A 21 6.96 -14.61 -5.88
CA ALA A 21 6.69 -13.87 -7.10
C ALA A 21 5.98 -12.54 -6.78
N SER A 22 5.04 -12.56 -5.83
CA SER A 22 4.34 -11.39 -5.32
C SER A 22 5.29 -10.48 -4.55
N ARG A 23 6.18 -11.06 -3.72
CA ARG A 23 7.25 -10.33 -3.03
C ARG A 23 8.12 -9.55 -4.01
N LYS A 24 8.72 -10.23 -4.99
CA LYS A 24 9.59 -9.62 -6.01
C LYS A 24 8.85 -8.57 -6.85
N ALA A 25 7.60 -8.84 -7.22
CA ALA A 25 6.81 -7.91 -8.01
C ALA A 25 6.40 -6.66 -7.21
N GLY A 26 6.09 -6.81 -5.92
CA GLY A 26 5.80 -5.71 -5.00
C GLY A 26 7.02 -4.82 -4.78
N SER A 27 8.19 -5.40 -4.53
CA SER A 27 9.44 -4.64 -4.36
C SER A 27 9.78 -3.78 -5.58
N LYS A 28 9.49 -4.25 -6.80
CA LYS A 28 9.69 -3.46 -8.03
C LYS A 28 8.76 -2.24 -8.12
N LEU A 29 7.62 -2.28 -7.45
CA LEU A 29 6.68 -1.16 -7.39
C LEU A 29 6.98 -0.20 -6.23
N ALA A 30 7.91 -0.52 -5.33
CA ALA A 30 8.27 0.30 -4.17
C ALA A 30 9.18 1.50 -4.54
N THR A 31 8.76 2.28 -5.53
CA THR A 31 9.44 3.51 -5.99
C THR A 31 8.37 4.55 -6.31
N ALA A 32 8.65 5.84 -6.20
CA ALA A 32 7.63 6.87 -6.45
C ALA A 32 7.06 6.87 -7.88
N GLY A 33 7.86 6.47 -8.89
CA GLY A 33 7.50 6.57 -10.32
C GLY A 33 6.16 5.97 -10.74
N PRO A 34 5.79 4.73 -10.37
CA PRO A 34 4.50 4.14 -10.70
C PRO A 34 3.31 4.70 -9.91
N TRP A 35 3.52 5.51 -8.86
CA TRP A 35 2.44 5.94 -7.96
C TRP A 35 2.08 7.40 -8.16
N SER A 36 0.79 7.69 -8.03
CA SER A 36 0.26 9.04 -7.91
C SER A 36 -0.87 9.07 -6.88
N ALA A 37 -1.24 10.27 -6.41
CA ALA A 37 -2.26 10.47 -5.40
C ALA A 37 -2.10 9.52 -4.19
N ALA A 38 -0.85 9.32 -3.78
CA ALA A 38 -0.51 8.46 -2.64
C ALA A 38 -0.54 9.28 -1.36
N GLY A 39 -0.98 8.65 -0.28
CA GLY A 39 -1.09 9.28 1.03
C GLY A 39 -1.40 8.25 2.12
N SER A 40 -1.32 8.70 3.35
CA SER A 40 -1.74 7.95 4.52
C SER A 40 -2.43 8.85 5.53
N SER A 41 -3.38 8.29 6.27
CA SER A 41 -4.10 8.97 7.33
C SER A 41 -3.53 8.60 8.70
N ASP A 42 -3.85 9.40 9.71
CA ASP A 42 -3.38 9.14 11.09
C ASP A 42 -4.08 7.92 11.71
N GLU A 43 -5.22 7.50 11.16
CA GLU A 43 -5.99 6.32 11.56
C GLU A 43 -5.42 5.00 11.01
N GLY A 44 -4.41 5.05 10.13
CA GLY A 44 -3.73 3.87 9.60
C GLY A 44 -4.16 3.44 8.19
N ALA A 45 -4.94 4.25 7.47
CA ALA A 45 -5.20 4.01 6.05
C ALA A 45 -4.00 4.47 5.21
N VAL A 46 -3.64 3.68 4.20
CA VAL A 46 -2.60 4.00 3.21
C VAL A 46 -3.18 3.76 1.82
N TRP A 47 -3.07 4.73 0.91
CA TRP A 47 -3.64 4.62 -0.44
C TRP A 47 -2.70 5.13 -1.52
N GLY A 48 -2.99 4.74 -2.76
CA GLY A 48 -2.32 5.28 -3.94
C GLY A 48 -2.88 4.72 -5.25
N LEU A 49 -2.64 5.47 -6.33
CA LEU A 49 -2.96 5.07 -7.70
C LEU A 49 -1.70 4.50 -8.36
N CYS A 50 -1.68 3.19 -8.58
CA CYS A 50 -0.56 2.55 -9.29
C CYS A 50 -0.83 2.54 -10.80
N LYS A 51 0.09 3.10 -11.59
CA LYS A 51 0.08 2.94 -13.05
C LYS A 51 0.19 1.46 -13.40
N GLY A 52 -0.81 0.96 -14.13
CA GLY A 52 -0.89 -0.42 -14.58
C GLY A 52 -0.80 -0.55 -16.09
N SER A 53 -1.03 -1.77 -16.60
CA SER A 53 -1.15 -2.05 -18.03
C SER A 53 -2.50 -1.64 -18.62
N GLY A 54 -3.47 -1.29 -17.79
CA GLY A 54 -4.80 -0.83 -18.20
C GLY A 54 -4.87 0.68 -18.47
N LYS A 55 -6.03 1.14 -18.93
CA LYS A 55 -6.31 2.56 -19.20
C LYS A 55 -6.41 3.42 -17.93
N LYS A 56 -6.88 2.82 -16.83
CA LYS A 56 -7.02 3.49 -15.52
C LYS A 56 -5.97 2.94 -14.55
N PRO A 57 -5.36 3.79 -13.71
CA PRO A 57 -4.47 3.30 -12.65
C PRO A 57 -5.26 2.45 -11.65
N TYR A 58 -4.57 1.51 -11.00
CA TYR A 58 -5.17 0.67 -9.97
C TYR A 58 -5.25 1.45 -8.66
N GLN A 59 -6.47 1.64 -8.19
CA GLN A 59 -6.74 2.14 -6.83
C GLN A 59 -6.33 1.06 -5.86
N THR A 60 -5.39 1.40 -4.96
CA THR A 60 -4.86 0.50 -3.95
C THR A 60 -5.02 1.17 -2.60
N VAL A 61 -5.57 0.44 -1.65
CA VAL A 61 -5.82 0.88 -0.28
C VAL A 61 -5.40 -0.24 0.65
N VAL A 62 -4.73 0.13 1.72
CA VAL A 62 -4.37 -0.76 2.82
C VAL A 62 -4.81 -0.11 4.12
N ASP A 63 -5.59 -0.84 4.91
CA ASP A 63 -5.99 -0.43 6.25
C ASP A 63 -5.12 -1.18 7.26
N LEU A 64 -4.38 -0.43 8.08
CA LEU A 64 -3.48 -0.94 9.11
C LEU A 64 -4.10 -0.90 10.52
N GLY A 65 -5.34 -0.39 10.65
CA GLY A 65 -5.98 -0.08 11.94
C GLY A 65 -6.74 -1.23 12.60
N ASP A 66 -6.97 -2.35 11.89
CA ASP A 66 -7.76 -3.47 12.42
C ASP A 66 -6.92 -4.39 13.35
N ALA A 67 -7.49 -4.76 14.50
CA ALA A 67 -6.93 -5.72 15.45
C ALA A 67 -6.76 -7.13 14.85
N ALA A 68 -7.48 -7.45 13.78
CA ALA A 68 -7.37 -8.70 13.02
C ALA A 68 -6.18 -8.73 12.04
N GLY A 69 -5.44 -7.63 11.88
CA GLY A 69 -4.36 -7.47 10.91
C GLY A 69 -4.77 -6.60 9.72
N ALA A 70 -3.83 -6.30 8.83
CA ALA A 70 -4.08 -5.36 7.75
C ALA A 70 -5.07 -5.89 6.70
N ALA A 71 -5.98 -5.01 6.25
CA ALA A 71 -6.91 -5.28 5.17
C ALA A 71 -6.43 -4.63 3.86
N TYR A 72 -6.69 -5.29 2.72
CA TYR A 72 -6.18 -4.87 1.41
C TYR A 72 -7.30 -4.79 0.39
N LYS A 73 -7.42 -3.63 -0.27
CA LYS A 73 -8.36 -3.41 -1.38
C LYS A 73 -7.57 -2.88 -2.58
N CYS A 74 -7.62 -3.60 -3.69
CA CYS A 74 -6.97 -3.16 -4.92
C CYS A 74 -7.87 -3.44 -6.13
N SER A 75 -8.02 -2.49 -7.04
CA SER A 75 -8.85 -2.66 -8.24
C SER A 75 -8.22 -3.52 -9.34
N CYS A 76 -7.05 -4.12 -9.10
CA CYS A 76 -6.40 -5.02 -10.05
C CYS A 76 -7.07 -6.41 -10.09
N PRO A 77 -7.00 -7.14 -11.22
CA PRO A 77 -7.67 -8.45 -11.37
C PRO A 77 -6.96 -9.61 -10.66
N SER A 78 -6.01 -9.33 -9.76
CA SER A 78 -5.24 -10.37 -9.08
C SER A 78 -6.12 -11.15 -8.10
N ARG A 79 -5.91 -12.47 -8.02
CA ARG A 79 -6.53 -13.34 -7.00
C ARG A 79 -5.62 -13.58 -5.79
N LYS A 80 -4.46 -12.92 -5.73
CA LYS A 80 -3.51 -13.01 -4.62
C LYS A 80 -3.72 -11.85 -3.66
N PHE A 81 -3.77 -12.14 -2.37
CA PHE A 81 -3.97 -11.15 -1.31
C PHE A 81 -2.92 -11.36 -0.22
N PRO A 82 -2.09 -10.33 0.09
CA PRO A 82 -1.94 -9.06 -0.62
C PRO A 82 -1.48 -9.22 -2.07
N CYS A 83 -1.98 -8.38 -2.97
CA CYS A 83 -1.50 -8.34 -4.35
C CYS A 83 -0.18 -7.55 -4.44
N LYS A 84 0.53 -7.63 -5.58
CA LYS A 84 1.78 -6.88 -5.77
C LYS A 84 1.64 -5.36 -5.58
N HIS A 85 0.47 -4.78 -5.87
CA HIS A 85 0.24 -3.34 -5.71
C HIS A 85 0.11 -2.98 -4.23
N ALA A 86 -0.66 -3.76 -3.44
CA ALA A 86 -0.75 -3.55 -1.99
C ALA A 86 0.62 -3.68 -1.31
N LEU A 87 1.42 -4.68 -1.68
CA LEU A 87 2.80 -4.82 -1.21
C LEU A 87 3.68 -3.64 -1.64
N GLY A 88 3.60 -3.23 -2.91
CA GLY A 88 4.38 -2.11 -3.44
C GLY A 88 4.06 -0.79 -2.75
N LEU A 89 2.77 -0.53 -2.47
CA LEU A 89 2.31 0.66 -1.76
C LEU A 89 2.83 0.66 -0.32
N LEU A 90 2.67 -0.45 0.40
CA LEU A 90 3.17 -0.56 1.77
C LEU A 90 4.70 -0.47 1.86
N LEU A 91 5.43 -1.01 0.88
CA LEU A 91 6.88 -0.87 0.84
C LEU A 91 7.31 0.57 0.54
N LEU A 92 6.59 1.26 -0.35
CA LEU A 92 6.83 2.68 -0.61
C LEU A 92 6.55 3.51 0.65
N TRP A 93 5.43 3.25 1.33
CA TRP A 93 5.14 3.84 2.62
C TRP A 93 6.20 3.48 3.67
N ALA A 94 6.67 2.24 3.78
CA ALA A 94 7.72 1.88 4.73
C ALA A 94 9.05 2.63 4.48
N GLY A 95 9.37 2.95 3.22
CA GLY A 95 10.69 3.43 2.81
C GLY A 95 10.80 4.91 2.41
N ASP A 96 9.68 5.58 2.12
CA ASP A 96 9.69 6.96 1.59
C ASP A 96 8.49 7.78 2.10
N GLU A 97 8.75 8.66 3.08
CA GLU A 97 7.75 9.58 3.64
C GLU A 97 7.29 10.66 2.67
N ALA A 98 8.17 11.10 1.77
CA ALA A 98 7.83 12.12 0.79
C ALA A 98 6.93 11.56 -0.31
N ALA A 99 7.14 10.30 -0.71
CA ALA A 99 6.32 9.65 -1.72
C ALA A 99 4.92 9.27 -1.22
N VAL A 100 4.75 9.04 0.09
CA VAL A 100 3.45 8.76 0.71
C VAL A 100 3.30 9.66 1.95
N PRO A 101 2.83 10.90 1.80
CA PRO A 101 2.66 11.82 2.93
C PRO A 101 1.68 11.30 3.99
N ALA A 102 1.91 11.63 5.27
CA ALA A 102 1.00 11.32 6.38
C ALA A 102 -0.04 12.42 6.61
N GLY A 103 -1.03 12.15 7.49
CA GLY A 103 -2.06 13.10 7.90
C GLY A 103 -2.94 13.62 6.76
N GLN A 104 -3.07 12.85 5.68
CA GLN A 104 -3.90 13.23 4.53
C GLN A 104 -5.35 12.77 4.74
N GLU A 105 -6.30 13.48 4.13
CA GLU A 105 -7.69 13.01 4.04
C GLU A 105 -7.80 11.92 2.98
N ALA A 106 -8.41 10.79 3.34
CA ALA A 106 -8.63 9.69 2.43
C ALA A 106 -9.60 10.13 1.31
N PRO A 107 -9.28 9.89 0.03
CA PRO A 107 -10.21 10.20 -1.06
C PRO A 107 -11.43 9.26 -1.03
N ASP A 108 -12.55 9.66 -1.65
CA ASP A 108 -13.82 8.89 -1.66
C ASP A 108 -13.73 7.43 -2.12
N TRP A 109 -12.66 7.06 -2.82
CA TRP A 109 -12.43 5.69 -3.31
C TRP A 109 -11.61 4.82 -2.35
N ALA A 110 -10.96 5.45 -1.35
CA ALA A 110 -10.11 4.80 -0.35
C ALA A 110 -10.94 4.31 0.82
#